data_AF-A0A944MFN0-F1
#
_entry.id   AF-A0A944MFN0-F1
#
_cell.length_a   1.000
_cell.length_b   1.000
_cell.length_c   1.000
_cell.angle_alpha   90.00
_cell.angle_beta   90.00
_cell.angle_gamma   90.00
#
_symmetry.space_group_name_H-M   'P 1'
#
loop_
_entity.id
_entity.type
_entity.pdbx_description
1 polymer ?
#
loop_
_entity_poly.entity_id
_entity_poly.type
_entity_poly.pdbx_seq_one_letter_code
_entity_poly.pdbx_strand_id
1 'polypeptide(L)'
;MNAAAAAQKRTVNPATGARSWETSVAGVTLLLTQILPDQARAFYLNRGLPAEATEAYATACVYMIVLRNDSAPGVVHFRQADWSVVSGGASRPPLSLETWFERFEAYGLSKSAAIAFRWAQFPAEQDYQPGGDWNQGMLTTGLPAGAEFDLVARWDVAGRNYEGVLKNVRCAN
;
A
#
# COMPACT_ATOMS: atom_id res chain seq x y z
N MET A 1 18.05 6.88 -19.90
CA MET A 1 17.89 5.51 -20.43
C MET A 1 16.44 5.12 -20.18
N ASN A 2 15.65 4.90 -21.23
CA ASN A 2 14.23 4.58 -21.10
C ASN A 2 14.05 3.15 -20.60
N ALA A 3 13.65 2.97 -19.35
CA ALA A 3 13.07 1.71 -18.90
C ALA A 3 11.76 1.51 -19.68
N ALA A 4 11.66 0.41 -20.44
CA ALA A 4 10.38 -0.01 -20.98
C ALA A 4 9.41 -0.18 -19.82
N ALA A 5 8.32 0.62 -19.80
CA ALA A 5 7.32 0.52 -18.77
C ALA A 5 6.74 -0.90 -18.80
N ALA A 6 6.87 -1.65 -17.69
CA ALA A 6 6.24 -2.95 -17.57
C ALA A 6 4.73 -2.82 -17.83
N ALA A 7 4.17 -3.80 -18.54
CA ALA A 7 2.75 -3.80 -18.87
C ALA A 7 1.94 -3.92 -17.58
N GLN A 8 1.15 -2.89 -17.28
CA GLN A 8 0.29 -2.88 -16.11
C GLN A 8 -1.03 -3.59 -16.40
N LYS A 9 -1.39 -4.55 -15.55
CA LYS A 9 -2.69 -5.22 -15.57
C LYS A 9 -3.67 -4.48 -14.64
N ARG A 10 -4.93 -4.38 -15.06
CA ARG A 10 -6.02 -3.83 -14.25
C ARG A 10 -7.17 -4.83 -14.19
N THR A 11 -7.76 -5.01 -13.02
CA THR A 11 -8.93 -5.89 -12.83
C THR A 11 -9.97 -5.20 -11.96
N VAL A 12 -11.21 -5.67 -12.07
CA VAL A 12 -12.34 -5.24 -11.23
C VAL A 12 -12.98 -6.50 -10.67
N ASN A 13 -13.13 -6.55 -9.35
CA ASN A 13 -13.85 -7.63 -8.70
C ASN A 13 -15.36 -7.48 -9.00
N PRO A 14 -16.02 -8.46 -9.63
CA PRO A 14 -17.41 -8.31 -10.06
C PRO A 14 -18.42 -8.27 -8.90
N ALA A 15 -18.07 -8.81 -7.73
CA ALA A 15 -18.97 -8.84 -6.57
C ALA A 15 -18.92 -7.53 -5.75
N THR A 16 -17.77 -6.86 -5.72
CA THR A 16 -17.53 -5.69 -4.84
C THR A 16 -17.28 -4.40 -5.62
N GLY A 17 -16.92 -4.48 -6.90
CA GLY A 17 -16.45 -3.33 -7.68
C GLY A 17 -15.03 -2.87 -7.33
N ALA A 18 -14.36 -3.51 -6.36
CA ALA A 18 -13.00 -3.18 -5.98
C ALA A 18 -12.04 -3.39 -7.16
N ARG A 19 -11.17 -2.42 -7.38
CA ARG A 19 -10.22 -2.41 -8.50
C ARG A 19 -8.83 -2.82 -8.02
N SER A 20 -8.10 -3.48 -8.91
CA SER A 20 -6.69 -3.83 -8.70
C SER A 20 -5.81 -3.37 -9.85
N TRP A 21 -4.55 -3.06 -9.52
CA TRP A 21 -3.48 -2.69 -10.44
C TRP A 21 -2.26 -3.55 -10.13
N GLU A 22 -1.65 -4.13 -11.16
CA GLU A 22 -0.52 -5.02 -11.03
C GLU A 22 0.54 -4.69 -12.07
N THR A 23 1.81 -4.76 -11.68
CA THR A 23 2.96 -4.68 -12.59
C THR A 23 4.07 -5.59 -12.10
N SER A 24 4.92 -6.05 -13.01
CA SER A 24 6.08 -6.87 -12.69
C SER A 24 7.33 -6.30 -13.35
N VAL A 25 8.36 -6.01 -12.55
CA VAL A 25 9.63 -5.42 -13.02
C VAL A 25 10.78 -6.21 -12.42
N ALA A 26 11.72 -6.65 -13.27
CA ALA A 26 12.94 -7.35 -12.84
C ALA A 26 12.71 -8.53 -11.88
N GLY A 27 11.66 -9.32 -12.12
CA GLY A 27 11.33 -10.49 -11.28
C GLY A 27 10.61 -10.17 -9.97
N VAL A 28 10.17 -8.92 -9.78
CA VAL A 28 9.39 -8.49 -8.62
C VAL A 28 7.99 -8.08 -9.07
N THR A 29 6.96 -8.63 -8.41
CA THR A 29 5.57 -8.27 -8.66
C THR A 29 5.06 -7.32 -7.59
N LEU A 30 4.41 -6.24 -8.04
CA LEU A 30 3.70 -5.28 -7.23
C LEU A 30 2.22 -5.33 -7.60
N LEU A 31 1.36 -5.64 -6.61
CA LEU A 31 -0.10 -5.66 -6.76
C LEU A 31 -0.73 -4.76 -5.71
N LEU A 32 -1.64 -3.90 -6.15
CA LEU A 32 -2.41 -3.00 -5.31
C LEU A 32 -3.90 -3.24 -5.55
N THR A 33 -4.66 -3.53 -4.51
CA THR A 33 -6.11 -3.78 -4.57
C THR A 33 -6.83 -2.84 -3.61
N GLN A 34 -7.89 -2.17 -4.06
CA GLN A 34 -8.69 -1.31 -3.19
C GLN A 34 -9.22 -2.08 -1.98
N ILE A 35 -9.13 -1.46 -0.80
CA ILE A 35 -10.01 -1.79 0.32
C ILE A 35 -11.09 -0.72 0.33
N LEU A 36 -12.35 -1.14 0.16
CA LEU A 36 -13.46 -0.20 0.15
C LEU A 36 -13.67 0.43 1.53
N PRO A 37 -14.15 1.68 1.64
CA PRO A 37 -14.31 2.35 2.93
C PRO A 37 -15.11 1.51 3.94
N ASP A 38 -16.21 0.89 3.53
CA ASP A 38 -17.02 0.05 4.42
C ASP A 38 -16.30 -1.24 4.85
N GLN A 39 -15.42 -1.79 4.00
CA GLN A 39 -14.59 -2.92 4.38
C GLN A 39 -13.54 -2.51 5.42
N ALA A 40 -12.90 -1.35 5.25
CA ALA A 40 -11.96 -0.81 6.23
C ALA A 40 -12.66 -0.49 7.56
N ARG A 41 -13.84 0.12 7.52
CA ARG A 41 -14.68 0.37 8.71
C ARG A 41 -14.98 -0.91 9.46
N ALA A 42 -15.55 -1.90 8.77
CA ALA A 42 -15.90 -3.18 9.38
C ALA A 42 -14.67 -3.89 9.95
N PHE A 43 -13.52 -3.83 9.27
CA PHE A 43 -12.29 -4.46 9.73
C PHE A 43 -11.80 -3.88 11.07
N TYR A 44 -11.78 -2.55 11.21
CA TYR A 44 -11.19 -1.89 12.37
C TYR A 44 -12.15 -1.69 13.54
N LEU A 45 -13.44 -1.46 13.29
CA LEU A 45 -14.46 -1.46 14.36
C LEU A 45 -14.47 -2.81 15.08
N ASN A 46 -14.42 -3.92 14.33
CA ASN A 46 -14.37 -5.28 14.90
C ASN A 46 -13.06 -5.59 15.63
N ARG A 47 -12.04 -4.72 15.54
CA ARG A 47 -10.76 -4.82 16.26
C ARG A 47 -10.65 -3.82 17.40
N GLY A 48 -11.73 -3.10 17.71
CA GLY A 48 -11.81 -2.18 18.84
C GLY A 48 -11.14 -0.83 18.62
N LEU A 49 -10.92 -0.42 17.36
CA LEU A 49 -10.57 0.97 17.09
C LEU A 49 -11.81 1.85 17.36
N PRO A 50 -11.62 3.05 17.96
CA PRO A 50 -12.68 4.05 18.07
C PRO A 50 -13.31 4.37 16.71
N ALA A 51 -14.59 4.75 16.69
CA ALA A 51 -15.31 5.01 15.45
C ALA A 51 -14.68 6.17 14.67
N GLU A 52 -14.25 7.21 15.37
CA GLU A 52 -13.60 8.41 14.81
C GLU A 52 -12.23 8.07 14.21
N ALA A 53 -11.43 7.26 14.90
CA ALA A 53 -10.15 6.77 14.38
C ALA A 53 -10.35 5.89 13.14
N THR A 54 -11.38 5.04 13.18
CA THR A 54 -11.74 4.16 12.07
C THR A 54 -12.19 4.95 10.85
N GLU A 55 -13.00 5.99 11.04
CA GLU A 55 -13.48 6.84 9.94
C GLU A 55 -12.32 7.62 9.31
N ALA A 56 -11.43 8.18 10.15
CA ALA A 56 -10.24 8.87 9.68
C ALA A 56 -9.35 7.96 8.82
N TYR A 57 -9.21 6.69 9.19
CA TYR A 57 -8.46 5.72 8.41
C TYR A 57 -9.19 5.26 7.14
N ALA A 58 -10.47 4.90 7.24
CA ALA A 58 -11.26 4.36 6.14
C ALA A 58 -11.42 5.33 4.97
N THR A 59 -11.33 6.63 5.23
CA THR A 59 -11.43 7.71 4.24
C THR A 59 -10.08 8.13 3.66
N ALA A 60 -8.96 7.56 4.13
CA ALA A 60 -7.61 7.92 3.73
C ALA A 60 -7.07 7.10 2.54
N CYS A 61 -7.97 6.63 1.66
CA CYS A 61 -7.67 5.90 0.44
C CYS A 61 -6.80 4.65 0.69
N VAL A 62 -7.46 3.61 1.19
CA VAL A 62 -6.85 2.38 1.70
C VAL A 62 -6.73 1.31 0.62
N TYR A 63 -5.60 0.61 0.59
CA TYR A 63 -5.35 -0.52 -0.28
C TYR A 63 -4.79 -1.71 0.49
N MET A 64 -5.05 -2.91 -0.01
CA MET A 64 -4.19 -4.05 0.22
C MET A 64 -3.08 -3.99 -0.82
N ILE A 65 -1.82 -4.08 -0.38
CA ILE A 65 -0.66 -4.16 -1.27
C ILE A 65 0.03 -5.51 -1.08
N VAL A 66 0.56 -6.04 -2.17
CA VAL A 66 1.44 -7.21 -2.21
C VAL A 66 2.71 -6.81 -2.94
N LEU A 67 3.85 -7.16 -2.35
CA LEU A 67 5.15 -7.12 -3.03
C LEU A 67 5.78 -8.51 -2.89
N ARG A 68 6.18 -9.10 -4.02
CA ARG A 68 6.65 -10.49 -4.09
C ARG A 68 7.91 -10.60 -4.94
N ASN A 69 8.90 -11.31 -4.42
CA ASN A 69 10.11 -11.71 -5.13
C ASN A 69 9.85 -13.00 -5.92
N ASP A 70 9.28 -12.87 -7.12
CA ASP A 70 8.96 -14.02 -7.97
C ASP A 70 10.22 -14.70 -8.53
N SER A 71 11.15 -13.91 -9.05
CA SER A 71 12.32 -14.40 -9.77
C SER A 71 13.48 -13.41 -9.82
N ALA A 72 13.53 -12.43 -8.92
CA ALA A 72 14.63 -11.49 -8.87
C ALA A 72 15.95 -12.23 -8.59
N PRO A 73 17.10 -11.76 -9.13
CA PRO A 73 18.38 -12.46 -9.01
C PRO A 73 18.98 -12.43 -7.59
N GLY A 74 18.32 -11.82 -6.61
CA GLY A 74 18.80 -11.68 -5.24
C GLY A 74 17.69 -11.27 -4.28
N VAL A 75 18.09 -10.92 -3.05
CA VAL A 75 17.17 -10.38 -2.04
C VAL A 75 16.59 -9.07 -2.55
N VAL A 76 15.27 -8.94 -2.44
CA VAL A 76 14.56 -7.68 -2.71
C VAL A 76 14.46 -6.93 -1.40
N HIS A 77 15.14 -5.80 -1.31
CA HIS A 77 15.08 -4.89 -0.17
C HIS A 77 14.24 -3.66 -0.54
N PHE A 78 13.36 -3.20 0.35
CA PHE A 78 12.67 -1.93 0.14
C PHE A 78 12.44 -1.17 1.43
N ARG A 79 12.26 0.14 1.28
CA ARG A 79 11.78 1.06 2.32
C ARG A 79 10.57 1.81 1.78
N GLN A 80 9.43 1.71 2.46
CA GLN A 80 8.18 2.35 2.05
C GLN A 80 8.32 3.88 1.98
N ALA A 81 9.17 4.47 2.83
CA ALA A 81 9.47 5.90 2.82
C ALA A 81 10.13 6.39 1.51
N ASP A 82 10.77 5.49 0.75
CA ASP A 82 11.39 5.80 -0.53
C ASP A 82 10.40 5.72 -1.70
N TRP A 83 9.14 5.36 -1.44
CA TRP A 83 8.07 5.26 -2.43
C TRP A 83 7.38 6.62 -2.61
N SER A 84 6.56 6.73 -3.66
CA SER A 84 5.87 7.98 -3.94
C SER A 84 4.45 7.76 -4.44
N VAL A 85 3.51 8.47 -3.81
CA VAL A 85 2.17 8.76 -4.32
C VAL A 85 2.27 10.08 -5.08
N VAL A 86 2.03 10.04 -6.39
CA VAL A 86 2.09 11.21 -7.27
C VAL A 86 0.67 11.61 -7.66
N SER A 87 0.21 12.78 -7.23
CA SER A 87 -1.13 13.29 -7.54
C SER A 87 -1.13 14.82 -7.61
N GLY A 88 -1.84 15.39 -8.59
CA GLY A 88 -1.97 16.84 -8.75
C GLY A 88 -0.64 17.59 -8.88
N GLY A 89 0.39 16.96 -9.45
CA GLY A 89 1.74 17.52 -9.57
C GLY A 89 2.60 17.47 -8.29
N ALA A 90 2.04 16.99 -7.17
CA ALA A 90 2.79 16.73 -5.95
C ALA A 90 3.24 15.26 -5.87
N SER A 91 4.40 15.03 -5.25
CA SER A 91 4.94 13.71 -4.94
C SER A 91 5.20 13.64 -3.44
N ARG A 92 4.59 12.66 -2.76
CA ARG A 92 4.73 12.44 -1.31
C ARG A 92 4.84 10.95 -1.02
N PRO A 93 5.49 10.51 0.07
CA PRO A 93 5.45 9.12 0.46
C PRO A 93 4.01 8.69 0.85
N PRO A 94 3.69 7.39 0.80
CA PRO A 94 2.51 6.86 1.49
C PRO A 94 2.52 7.24 2.98
N LEU A 95 1.35 7.25 3.63
CA LEU A 95 1.30 7.52 5.07
C LEU A 95 1.91 6.35 5.84
N SER A 96 2.87 6.64 6.70
CA SER A 96 3.53 5.62 7.52
C SER A 96 2.68 5.20 8.71
N LEU A 97 3.04 4.06 9.30
CA LEU A 97 2.48 3.57 10.55
C LEU A 97 2.64 4.60 11.67
N GLU A 98 3.79 5.27 11.73
CA GLU A 98 4.13 6.28 12.73
C GLU A 98 3.21 7.49 12.59
N THR A 99 3.01 8.00 11.37
CA THR A 99 2.05 9.09 11.12
C THR A 99 0.63 8.73 11.53
N TRP A 100 0.22 7.46 11.39
CA TRP A 100 -1.07 7.01 11.90
C TRP A 100 -1.13 6.98 13.41
N PHE A 101 -0.09 6.49 14.09
CA PHE A 101 -0.06 6.50 15.54
C PHE A 101 -0.08 7.91 16.13
N GLU A 102 0.64 8.86 15.52
CA GLU A 102 0.57 10.28 15.89
C GLU A 102 -0.86 10.82 15.78
N ARG A 103 -1.57 10.52 14.68
CA ARG A 103 -2.98 10.92 14.51
C ARG A 103 -3.89 10.26 15.55
N PHE A 104 -3.59 9.03 15.92
CA PHE A 104 -4.37 8.24 16.85
C PHE A 104 -4.21 8.62 18.32
N GLU A 105 -3.20 9.44 18.66
CA GLU A 105 -3.04 9.99 20.01
C GLU A 105 -4.31 10.74 20.46
N ALA A 106 -4.97 11.45 19.54
CA ALA A 106 -6.20 12.19 19.81
C ALA A 106 -7.43 11.30 20.13
N TYR A 107 -7.39 10.01 19.77
CA TYR A 107 -8.54 9.09 19.90
C TYR A 107 -8.38 8.06 21.02
N GLY A 108 -7.21 8.01 21.68
CA GLY A 108 -7.00 7.14 22.85
C GLY A 108 -7.19 5.65 22.56
N LEU A 109 -6.45 5.11 21.56
CA LEU A 109 -6.53 3.69 21.20
C LEU A 109 -6.18 2.77 22.38
N SER A 110 -6.97 1.71 22.53
CA SER A 110 -6.59 0.60 23.42
C SER A 110 -5.33 -0.10 22.90
N LYS A 111 -4.58 -0.75 23.81
CA LYS A 111 -3.37 -1.50 23.43
C LYS A 111 -3.67 -2.61 22.41
N SER A 112 -4.80 -3.31 22.56
CA SER A 112 -5.22 -4.35 21.62
C SER A 112 -5.54 -3.77 20.23
N ALA A 113 -6.26 -2.66 20.16
CA ALA A 113 -6.54 -1.95 18.91
C ALA A 113 -5.27 -1.47 18.22
N ALA A 114 -4.34 -0.89 18.97
CA ALA A 114 -3.05 -0.44 18.44
C ALA A 114 -2.20 -1.60 17.87
N ILE A 115 -2.19 -2.75 18.57
CA ILE A 115 -1.52 -3.97 18.08
C ILE A 115 -2.20 -4.45 16.79
N ALA A 116 -3.53 -4.57 16.79
CA ALA A 116 -4.28 -5.02 15.62
C ALA A 116 -4.08 -4.11 14.40
N PHE A 117 -3.99 -2.79 14.61
CA PHE A 117 -3.67 -1.81 13.58
C PHE A 117 -2.27 -2.02 13.01
N ARG A 118 -1.25 -2.10 13.88
CA ARG A 118 0.15 -2.32 13.49
C ARG A 118 0.33 -3.58 12.65
N TRP A 119 -0.26 -4.70 13.06
CA TRP A 119 -0.14 -5.98 12.35
C TRP A 119 -0.82 -5.99 10.98
N ALA A 120 -1.79 -5.11 10.75
CA ALA A 120 -2.50 -5.04 9.49
C ALA A 120 -1.78 -4.17 8.45
N GLN A 121 -0.86 -3.30 8.86
CA GLN A 121 -0.16 -2.40 7.93
C GLN A 121 0.91 -3.14 7.11
N PHE A 122 1.15 -2.64 5.90
CA PHE A 122 2.32 -3.04 5.12
C PHE A 122 3.61 -2.57 5.83
N PRO A 123 4.65 -3.41 5.93
CA PRO A 123 5.87 -3.07 6.66
C PRO A 123 6.55 -1.83 6.09
N ALA A 124 7.17 -1.05 6.97
CA ALA A 124 7.91 0.15 6.61
C ALA A 124 9.20 -0.19 5.84
N GLU A 125 9.81 -1.33 6.14
CA GLU A 125 11.05 -1.82 5.55
C GLU A 125 11.11 -3.34 5.70
N GLN A 126 11.54 -4.06 4.67
CA GLN A 126 11.58 -5.51 4.68
C GLN A 126 12.48 -6.06 3.56
N ASP A 127 13.07 -7.23 3.82
CA ASP A 127 13.78 -8.05 2.84
C ASP A 127 12.94 -9.24 2.43
N TYR A 128 12.86 -9.52 1.12
CA TYR A 128 12.25 -10.74 0.57
C TYR A 128 13.28 -11.61 -0.12
N GLN A 129 13.40 -12.84 0.36
CA GLN A 129 14.35 -13.82 -0.16
C GLN A 129 13.97 -14.29 -1.58
N PRO A 130 14.95 -14.73 -2.39
CA PRO A 130 14.66 -15.44 -3.63
C PRO A 130 13.80 -16.69 -3.37
N GLY A 131 13.04 -17.11 -4.39
CA GLY A 131 12.23 -18.34 -4.31
C GLY A 131 10.75 -18.10 -4.00
N GLY A 132 10.24 -16.89 -4.26
CA GLY A 132 8.82 -16.58 -4.14
C GLY A 132 8.42 -15.91 -2.83
N ASP A 133 9.37 -15.41 -2.02
CA ASP A 133 9.07 -14.73 -0.77
C ASP A 133 8.24 -13.46 -1.00
N TRP A 134 7.31 -13.18 -0.11
CA TRP A 134 6.35 -12.10 -0.25
C TRP A 134 5.72 -11.72 1.07
N ASN A 135 5.18 -10.51 1.10
CA ASN A 135 4.27 -10.09 2.15
C ASN A 135 3.15 -9.23 1.58
N GLN A 136 2.13 -9.03 2.40
CA GLN A 136 1.02 -8.16 2.13
C GLN A 136 0.66 -7.33 3.36
N GLY A 137 -0.03 -6.21 3.14
CA GLY A 137 -0.55 -5.40 4.23
C GLY A 137 -1.34 -4.22 3.70
N MET A 138 -1.88 -3.42 4.60
CA MET A 138 -2.59 -2.21 4.24
C MET A 138 -1.64 -1.05 3.96
N LEU A 139 -1.93 -0.30 2.90
CA LEU A 139 -1.25 0.93 2.52
C LEU A 139 -2.29 2.05 2.42
N THR A 140 -1.95 3.24 2.90
CA THR A 140 -2.80 4.43 2.76
C THR A 140 -2.04 5.56 2.09
N THR A 141 -2.72 6.30 1.21
CA THR A 141 -2.12 7.43 0.50
C THR A 141 -2.42 8.77 1.18
N GLY A 142 -3.49 8.82 2.00
CA GLY A 142 -3.99 10.07 2.57
C GLY A 142 -4.75 10.96 1.57
N LEU A 143 -4.95 10.49 0.34
CA LEU A 143 -5.76 11.19 -0.66
C LEU A 143 -7.27 11.02 -0.36
N PRO A 144 -8.12 11.98 -0.77
CA PRO A 144 -9.56 11.86 -0.60
C PRO A 144 -10.16 10.79 -1.52
N ALA A 145 -11.40 10.40 -1.20
CA ALA A 145 -12.20 9.47 -2.00
C ALA A 145 -12.26 9.90 -3.48
N GLY A 146 -12.19 8.91 -4.37
CA GLY A 146 -12.25 9.12 -5.82
C GLY A 146 -11.04 9.78 -6.47
N ALA A 147 -10.05 10.25 -5.72
CA ALA A 147 -8.83 10.86 -6.25
C ALA A 147 -8.02 9.88 -7.14
N GLU A 148 -7.29 10.43 -8.11
CA GLU A 148 -6.39 9.68 -8.98
C GLU A 148 -4.92 9.98 -8.67
N PHE A 149 -4.07 8.96 -8.78
CA PHE A 149 -2.63 9.06 -8.52
C PHE A 149 -1.84 7.97 -9.25
N ASP A 150 -0.53 8.17 -9.33
CA ASP A 150 0.42 7.11 -9.67
C ASP A 150 1.15 6.66 -8.39
N LEU A 151 1.29 5.35 -8.19
CA LEU A 151 2.18 4.79 -7.17
C LEU A 151 3.51 4.43 -7.82
N VAL A 152 4.60 5.02 -7.32
CA VAL A 152 5.97 4.65 -7.67
C VAL A 152 6.59 3.92 -6.49
N ALA A 153 6.65 2.60 -6.56
CA ALA A 153 7.32 1.77 -5.57
C ALA A 153 8.77 1.53 -5.99
N ARG A 154 9.69 1.54 -5.04
CA ARG A 154 11.13 1.40 -5.28
C ARG A 154 11.71 0.29 -4.41
N TRP A 155 12.67 -0.43 -4.96
CA TRP A 155 13.38 -1.50 -4.26
C TRP A 155 14.78 -1.68 -4.82
N ASP A 156 15.65 -2.27 -4.02
CA ASP A 156 16.98 -2.72 -4.42
C ASP A 156 16.98 -4.24 -4.64
N VAL A 157 17.71 -4.69 -5.66
CA VAL A 157 18.10 -6.10 -5.79
C VAL A 157 19.60 -6.16 -6.05
N ALA A 158 20.35 -6.74 -5.12
CA ALA A 158 21.79 -6.92 -5.20
C ALA A 158 22.56 -5.62 -5.52
N GLY A 159 22.19 -4.51 -4.88
CA GLY A 159 22.84 -3.21 -5.05
C GLY A 159 22.42 -2.44 -6.30
N ARG A 160 21.40 -2.92 -7.01
CA ARG A 160 20.77 -2.21 -8.13
C ARG A 160 19.34 -1.79 -7.79
N ASN A 161 19.09 -0.50 -7.92
CA ASN A 161 17.76 0.08 -7.74
C ASN A 161 16.84 -0.19 -8.93
N TYR A 162 15.59 -0.51 -8.62
CA TYR A 162 14.49 -0.68 -9.55
C TYR A 162 13.26 0.08 -9.06
N GLU A 163 12.34 0.34 -9.98
CA GLU A 163 11.04 0.91 -9.66
C GLU A 163 9.91 0.20 -10.41
N GLY A 164 8.78 0.07 -9.74
CA GLY A 164 7.51 -0.38 -10.28
C GLY A 164 6.51 0.76 -10.21
N VAL A 165 5.89 1.09 -11.34
CA VAL A 165 4.90 2.17 -11.42
C VAL A 165 3.52 1.58 -11.68
N LEU A 166 2.58 1.88 -10.79
CA LEU A 166 1.15 1.70 -11.03
C LEU A 166 0.55 3.05 -11.40
N LYS A 167 0.16 3.21 -12.66
CA LYS A 167 -0.41 4.44 -13.22
C LYS A 167 -1.92 4.50 -13.13
N ASN A 168 -2.45 5.71 -12.98
CA ASN A 168 -3.87 6.05 -12.88
C ASN A 168 -4.59 5.11 -11.91
N VAL A 169 -4.00 4.95 -10.72
CA VAL A 169 -4.65 4.34 -9.57
C VAL A 169 -5.72 5.30 -9.09
N ARG A 170 -6.85 4.76 -8.61
CA ARG A 170 -7.97 5.56 -8.14
C ARG A 170 -8.39 5.14 -6.75
N CYS A 171 -8.60 6.10 -5.86
CA CYS A 171 -9.17 5.88 -4.54
C CYS A 171 -10.61 5.37 -4.66
N ALA A 172 -11.00 4.46 -3.76
CA ALA A 172 -12.40 4.05 -3.68
C ALA A 172 -13.28 5.26 -3.32
N ASN A 173 -14.53 5.24 -3.77
CA ASN A 173 -15.54 6.23 -3.39
C ASN A 173 -16.20 5.85 -2.07
#